data_AF-A0A2E4AJ94-F1
#
_entry.id   AF-A0A2E4AJ94-F1
#
_cell.length_a   1.000
_cell.length_b   1.000
_cell.length_c   1.000
_cell.angle_alpha   90.00
_cell.angle_beta   90.00
_cell.angle_gamma   90.00
#
_symmetry.space_group_name_H-M   'P 1'
#
loop_
_entity.id
_entity.type
_entity.pdbx_description
1 polymer ?
#
loop_
_entity_poly.entity_id
_entity_poly.type
_entity_poly.pdbx_seq_one_letter_code
_entity_poly.pdbx_strand_id
1 'polypeptide(L)'
;MTYVTDRVIHDADAHTMEPPEWLDEFASKEVKDYARTKFIANEGNPIFNEIDQCRVLQSDAEFRASAEKEIMLRKNYHAHGAWNSLDRSEALDHMGFASQLIFPTMPNTLLEVMEHDSPPKLTYDTASAANRAQIAFYSNDPRLLPVAYIPLQSLELAA
;
A
#
# COMPACT_ATOMS: atom_id res chain seq x y z
N MET A 1 16.79 14.02 -13.64
CA MET A 1 17.84 12.99 -13.63
C MET A 1 17.50 12.00 -12.53
N THR A 2 17.65 10.70 -12.78
CA THR A 2 17.32 9.67 -11.79
C THR A 2 18.22 9.75 -10.56
N TYR A 3 17.72 9.34 -9.40
CA TYR A 3 18.44 9.37 -8.12
C TYR A 3 19.69 8.49 -8.15
N VAL A 4 19.61 7.30 -8.74
CA VAL A 4 20.76 6.42 -9.00
C VAL A 4 20.95 6.24 -10.51
N THR A 5 22.22 6.23 -10.95
CA THR A 5 22.60 6.07 -12.37
C THR A 5 23.78 5.13 -12.61
N ASP A 6 24.58 4.81 -11.58
CA ASP A 6 25.85 4.08 -11.72
C ASP A 6 25.73 2.58 -11.46
N ARG A 7 24.56 2.09 -11.04
CA ARG A 7 24.32 0.70 -10.61
C ARG A 7 22.90 0.26 -10.91
N VAL A 8 22.75 -1.06 -11.06
CA VAL A 8 21.44 -1.71 -11.04
C VAL A 8 21.07 -1.97 -9.58
N ILE A 9 19.95 -1.39 -9.12
CA ILE A 9 19.42 -1.56 -7.76
C ILE A 9 18.09 -2.30 -7.81
N HIS A 10 17.97 -3.33 -6.97
CA HIS A 10 16.69 -3.93 -6.62
C HIS A 10 16.39 -3.53 -5.18
N ASP A 11 15.31 -2.80 -4.97
CA ASP A 11 14.87 -2.37 -3.65
C ASP A 11 14.15 -3.54 -2.96
N ALA A 12 14.64 -3.93 -1.80
CA ALA A 12 14.11 -5.07 -1.05
C ALA A 12 13.03 -4.67 -0.04
N ASP A 13 12.77 -3.37 0.14
CA ASP A 13 11.85 -2.88 1.15
C ASP A 13 11.19 -1.55 0.76
N ALA A 14 10.05 -1.67 0.07
CA ALA A 14 9.16 -0.56 -0.19
C ALA A 14 7.76 -0.84 0.36
N HIS A 15 6.98 0.20 0.56
CA HIS A 15 5.63 0.09 1.14
C HIS A 15 4.59 0.83 0.32
N THR A 16 3.37 0.28 0.27
CA THR A 16 2.17 0.97 -0.21
C THR A 16 1.56 1.78 0.94
N MET A 17 1.08 2.98 0.66
CA MET A 17 0.33 3.77 1.63
C MET A 17 -1.15 3.65 1.34
N GLU A 18 -1.80 2.62 1.88
CA GLU A 18 -3.17 2.31 1.53
C GLU A 18 -4.15 3.39 2.02
N PRO A 19 -5.05 3.89 1.14
CA PRO A 19 -6.15 4.76 1.55
C PRO A 19 -7.28 3.97 2.22
N PRO A 20 -8.26 4.63 2.86
CA PRO A 20 -9.33 3.96 3.61
C PRO A 20 -10.19 3.00 2.77
N GLU A 21 -10.36 3.32 1.48
CA GLU A 21 -11.13 2.54 0.51
C GLU A 21 -10.35 1.35 -0.09
N TRP A 22 -9.10 1.09 0.32
CA TRP A 22 -8.22 0.11 -0.32
C TRP A 22 -8.81 -1.29 -0.50
N LEU A 23 -9.61 -1.73 0.47
CA LEU A 23 -10.22 -3.06 0.46
C LEU A 23 -11.58 -3.09 -0.24
N ASP A 24 -12.14 -1.95 -0.66
CA ASP A 24 -13.54 -1.84 -1.07
C ASP A 24 -13.89 -2.70 -2.30
N GLU A 25 -12.95 -2.92 -3.22
CA GLU A 25 -13.18 -3.76 -4.40
C GLU A 25 -13.17 -5.26 -4.09
N PHE A 26 -12.27 -5.70 -3.21
CA PHE A 26 -11.96 -7.11 -3.05
C PHE A 26 -12.52 -7.75 -1.77
N ALA A 27 -12.85 -6.94 -0.77
CA ALA A 27 -13.37 -7.41 0.50
C ALA A 27 -14.87 -7.71 0.47
N SER A 28 -15.28 -8.71 1.25
CA SER A 28 -16.68 -8.94 1.59
C SER A 28 -17.22 -7.82 2.50
N LYS A 29 -18.55 -7.75 2.66
CA LYS A 29 -19.16 -6.82 3.62
C LYS A 29 -18.62 -7.05 5.05
N GLU A 30 -18.46 -8.30 5.45
CA GLU A 30 -17.95 -8.67 6.78
C GLU A 30 -16.54 -8.15 7.03
N VAL A 31 -15.63 -8.31 6.06
CA VAL A 31 -14.25 -7.79 6.14
C VAL A 31 -14.24 -6.26 6.22
N LYS A 32 -15.05 -5.58 5.38
CA LYS A 32 -15.14 -4.11 5.41
C LYS A 32 -15.68 -3.60 6.74
N ASP A 33 -16.72 -4.22 7.26
CA ASP A 33 -17.30 -3.85 8.55
C ASP A 33 -16.28 -4.03 9.68
N TYR A 34 -15.55 -5.17 9.69
CA TYR A 34 -14.49 -5.41 10.67
C TYR A 34 -13.38 -4.35 10.60
N ALA A 35 -12.80 -4.14 9.41
CA ALA A 35 -11.74 -3.16 9.21
C ALA A 35 -12.20 -1.75 9.59
N ARG A 36 -13.45 -1.38 9.22
CA ARG A 36 -14.02 -0.09 9.56
C ARG A 36 -14.17 0.07 11.07
N THR A 37 -14.81 -0.86 11.76
CA THR A 37 -15.07 -0.75 13.21
C THR A 37 -13.80 -0.83 14.06
N LYS A 38 -12.85 -1.69 13.70
CA LYS A 38 -11.68 -1.96 14.55
C LYS A 38 -10.48 -1.07 14.25
N PHE A 39 -10.40 -0.53 13.04
CA PHE A 39 -9.18 0.12 12.54
C PHE A 39 -9.41 1.52 11.97
N ILE A 40 -10.63 1.83 11.50
CA ILE A 40 -10.94 3.11 10.84
C ILE A 40 -11.85 4.00 11.70
N ALA A 41 -12.70 3.44 12.56
CA ALA A 41 -13.81 4.12 13.24
C ALA A 41 -13.44 5.22 14.26
N ASN A 42 -12.17 5.61 14.36
CA ASN A 42 -11.80 6.84 15.07
C ASN A 42 -11.84 8.03 14.10
N GLU A 43 -13.04 8.58 13.90
CA GLU A 43 -13.22 9.92 13.33
C GLU A 43 -12.43 10.93 14.19
N GLY A 44 -11.32 11.45 13.64
CA GLY A 44 -10.35 12.26 14.37
C GLY A 44 -8.93 11.68 14.40
N ASN A 45 -8.69 10.49 13.84
CA ASN A 45 -7.34 10.01 13.60
C ASN A 45 -6.63 10.99 12.64
N PRO A 46 -5.50 11.62 13.04
CA PRO A 46 -4.76 12.56 12.21
C PRO A 46 -4.40 12.03 10.82
N ILE A 47 -4.29 10.70 10.66
CA ILE A 47 -3.95 10.07 9.39
C ILE A 47 -5.00 10.30 8.30
N PHE A 48 -6.30 10.33 8.63
CA PHE A 48 -7.34 10.56 7.62
C PHE A 48 -7.29 11.98 7.09
N ASN A 49 -7.05 12.95 7.98
CA ASN A 49 -6.83 14.34 7.59
C ASN A 49 -5.58 14.50 6.72
N GLU A 50 -4.49 13.79 7.04
CA GLU A 50 -3.28 13.77 6.20
C GLU A 50 -3.57 13.19 4.81
N ILE A 51 -4.28 12.06 4.73
CA ILE A 51 -4.67 11.44 3.46
C ILE A 51 -5.47 12.43 2.61
N ASP A 52 -6.48 13.09 3.18
CA ASP A 52 -7.31 14.04 2.45
C ASP A 52 -6.51 15.27 1.97
N GLN A 53 -5.62 15.80 2.81
CA GLN A 53 -4.70 16.87 2.41
C GLN A 53 -3.79 16.42 1.26
N CYS A 54 -3.25 15.22 1.34
CA CYS A 54 -2.37 14.71 0.30
C CYS A 54 -3.13 14.39 -0.99
N ARG A 55 -4.42 14.02 -0.95
CA ARG A 55 -5.25 13.92 -2.17
C ARG A 55 -5.34 15.25 -2.90
N VAL A 56 -5.52 16.34 -2.16
CA VAL A 56 -5.52 17.70 -2.73
C VAL A 56 -4.15 18.01 -3.34
N LEU A 57 -3.06 17.81 -2.59
CA LEU A 57 -1.70 18.04 -3.09
C LEU A 57 -1.37 17.19 -4.33
N GLN A 58 -1.72 15.91 -4.32
CA GLN A 58 -1.44 15.00 -5.45
C GLN A 58 -2.32 15.29 -6.68
N SER A 59 -3.34 16.16 -6.56
CA SER A 59 -4.09 16.72 -7.69
C SER A 59 -3.54 18.06 -8.20
N ASP A 60 -2.64 18.70 -7.45
CA ASP A 60 -2.03 19.97 -7.81
C ASP A 60 -0.90 19.81 -8.82
N ALA A 61 -0.90 20.62 -9.88
CA ALA A 61 0.04 20.49 -10.98
C ALA A 61 1.47 20.86 -10.59
N GLU A 62 1.66 21.86 -9.73
CA GLU A 62 3.00 22.29 -9.28
C GLU A 62 3.62 21.27 -8.32
N PHE A 63 2.80 20.71 -7.42
CA PHE A 63 3.21 19.63 -6.53
C PHE A 63 3.61 18.38 -7.32
N ARG A 64 2.82 17.99 -8.32
CA ARG A 64 3.16 16.86 -9.20
C ARG A 64 4.41 17.11 -10.04
N ALA A 65 4.56 18.31 -10.60
CA ALA A 65 5.73 18.66 -11.44
C ALA A 65 7.06 18.60 -10.67
N SER A 66 7.04 18.69 -9.35
CA SER A 66 8.22 18.60 -8.49
C SER A 66 8.53 17.17 -8.01
N ALA A 67 7.77 16.15 -8.45
CA ALA A 67 7.93 14.76 -8.01
C ALA A 67 9.37 14.22 -8.16
N GLU A 68 10.01 14.43 -9.32
CA GLU A 68 11.39 13.96 -9.56
C GLU A 68 12.38 14.54 -8.55
N LYS A 69 12.30 15.85 -8.31
CA LYS A 69 13.21 16.56 -7.39
C LYS A 69 13.01 16.10 -5.95
N GLU A 70 11.78 15.81 -5.58
CA GLU A 70 11.36 15.49 -4.22
C GLU A 70 11.28 13.98 -3.95
N ILE A 71 11.73 13.14 -4.89
CA ILE A 71 11.51 11.67 -4.88
C ILE A 71 12.01 10.99 -3.60
N MET A 72 13.13 11.47 -3.03
CA MET A 72 13.68 10.94 -1.78
C MET A 72 13.26 11.73 -0.52
N LEU A 73 12.59 12.87 -0.69
CA LEU A 73 12.28 13.83 0.37
C LEU A 73 10.84 13.69 0.87
N ARG A 74 9.87 13.51 -0.03
CA ARG A 74 8.49 13.23 0.34
C ARG A 74 8.37 11.82 0.91
N LYS A 75 7.65 11.68 2.02
CA LYS A 75 7.46 10.41 2.74
C LYS A 75 6.00 10.12 2.96
N ASN A 76 5.70 8.86 3.30
CA ASN A 76 4.36 8.39 3.62
C ASN A 76 3.38 8.83 2.51
N TYR A 77 2.25 9.41 2.90
CA TYR A 77 1.23 9.82 1.98
C TYR A 77 1.64 10.98 1.05
N HIS A 78 2.70 11.73 1.38
CA HIS A 78 3.20 12.78 0.49
C HIS A 78 4.03 12.22 -0.67
N ALA A 79 4.48 10.96 -0.59
CA ALA A 79 5.39 10.37 -1.58
C ALA A 79 4.72 10.20 -2.95
N HIS A 80 5.49 10.43 -4.02
CA HIS A 80 5.05 10.12 -5.39
C HIS A 80 4.86 8.61 -5.52
N GLY A 81 3.69 8.18 -5.97
CA GLY A 81 3.38 6.75 -6.08
C GLY A 81 2.98 6.06 -4.76
N ALA A 82 2.62 6.82 -3.73
CA ALA A 82 2.17 6.27 -2.44
C ALA A 82 0.92 5.38 -2.57
N TRP A 83 -0.07 5.79 -3.39
CA TRP A 83 -1.33 5.05 -3.63
C TRP A 83 -1.89 5.20 -5.06
N ASN A 84 -1.14 5.80 -5.99
CA ASN A 84 -1.47 5.78 -7.41
C ASN A 84 -0.45 4.90 -8.14
N SER A 85 -0.93 3.91 -8.90
CA SER A 85 -0.08 2.89 -9.50
C SER A 85 0.78 3.42 -10.65
N LEU A 86 0.24 4.35 -11.44
CA LEU A 86 1.00 5.02 -12.50
C LEU A 86 2.09 5.90 -11.88
N ASP A 87 1.75 6.65 -10.84
CA ASP A 87 2.71 7.49 -10.12
C ASP A 87 3.80 6.63 -9.45
N ARG A 88 3.51 5.38 -9.06
CA ARG A 88 4.53 4.45 -8.54
C ARG A 88 5.52 4.02 -9.62
N SER A 89 5.04 3.72 -10.82
CA SER A 89 5.94 3.42 -11.95
C SER A 89 6.84 4.60 -12.26
N GLU A 90 6.29 5.82 -12.27
CA GLU A 90 7.08 7.05 -12.44
C GLU A 90 8.07 7.27 -11.30
N ALA A 91 7.67 6.99 -10.06
CA ALA A 91 8.56 7.06 -8.91
C ALA A 91 9.76 6.10 -9.07
N LEU A 92 9.52 4.88 -9.57
CA LEU A 92 10.57 3.91 -9.85
C LEU A 92 11.56 4.42 -10.90
N ASP A 93 11.04 5.05 -11.96
CA ASP A 93 11.85 5.67 -13.00
C ASP A 93 12.71 6.81 -12.41
N HIS A 94 12.11 7.69 -11.60
CA HIS A 94 12.85 8.76 -10.92
C HIS A 94 13.90 8.25 -9.94
N MET A 95 13.65 7.13 -9.26
CA MET A 95 14.65 6.51 -8.38
C MET A 95 15.80 5.87 -9.18
N GLY A 96 15.51 5.36 -10.38
CA GLY A 96 16.47 4.60 -11.18
C GLY A 96 16.65 3.16 -10.69
N PHE A 97 15.66 2.60 -9.99
CA PHE A 97 15.70 1.22 -9.51
C PHE A 97 15.15 0.27 -10.58
N ALA A 98 15.69 -0.95 -10.61
CA ALA A 98 15.29 -1.99 -11.55
C ALA A 98 14.00 -2.71 -11.12
N SER A 99 13.80 -2.91 -9.82
CA SER A 99 12.56 -3.45 -9.24
C SER A 99 12.42 -3.10 -7.76
N GLN A 100 11.22 -3.30 -7.20
CA GLN A 100 10.98 -3.22 -5.75
C GLN A 100 10.16 -4.41 -5.25
N LEU A 101 10.52 -4.95 -4.09
CA LEU A 101 9.59 -5.70 -3.24
C LEU A 101 8.73 -4.71 -2.48
N ILE A 102 7.41 -4.91 -2.50
CA ILE A 102 6.47 -3.94 -1.94
C ILE A 102 5.54 -4.60 -0.94
N PHE A 103 5.63 -4.15 0.31
CA PHE A 103 4.87 -4.64 1.43
C PHE A 103 3.64 -3.76 1.70
N PRO A 104 2.53 -4.36 2.16
CA PRO A 104 1.42 -3.59 2.70
C PRO A 104 1.83 -2.82 3.96
N THR A 105 1.21 -1.67 4.22
CA THR A 105 1.39 -0.93 5.48
C THR A 105 0.22 -1.19 6.41
N MET A 106 -0.95 -0.65 6.09
CA MET A 106 -2.14 -0.76 6.93
C MET A 106 -2.67 -2.20 7.02
N PRO A 107 -2.75 -2.98 5.92
CA PRO A 107 -3.19 -4.35 5.99
C PRO A 107 -2.30 -5.25 6.86
N ASN A 108 -0.99 -4.99 6.93
CA ASN A 108 -0.09 -5.78 7.78
C ASN A 108 -0.42 -5.60 9.27
N THR A 109 -0.64 -4.37 9.73
CA THR A 109 -1.02 -4.11 11.12
C THR A 109 -2.42 -4.64 11.43
N LEU A 110 -3.36 -4.55 10.49
CA LEU A 110 -4.69 -5.15 10.64
C LEU A 110 -4.60 -6.66 10.80
N LEU A 111 -3.86 -7.33 9.91
CA LEU A 111 -3.75 -8.79 9.90
C LEU A 111 -3.00 -9.33 11.11
N GLU A 112 -1.97 -8.64 11.59
CA GLU A 112 -1.26 -9.01 12.83
C GLU A 112 -2.22 -9.09 14.02
N VAL A 113 -3.07 -8.07 14.24
CA VAL A 113 -4.08 -8.10 15.30
C VAL A 113 -5.10 -9.22 15.07
N MET A 114 -5.52 -9.43 13.82
CA MET A 114 -6.48 -10.47 13.47
C MET A 114 -5.94 -11.88 13.71
N GLU A 115 -4.63 -12.11 13.52
CA GLU A 115 -4.01 -13.40 13.80
C GLU A 115 -4.12 -13.80 15.29
N HIS A 116 -4.20 -12.81 16.19
CA HIS A 116 -4.39 -13.04 17.61
C HIS A 116 -5.85 -13.12 18.04
N ASP A 117 -6.72 -12.26 17.49
CA ASP A 117 -8.04 -12.01 18.07
C ASP A 117 -9.23 -12.44 17.20
N SER A 118 -9.01 -12.67 15.89
CA SER A 118 -10.10 -12.92 14.93
C SER A 118 -10.25 -14.41 14.57
N PRO A 119 -11.47 -14.85 14.22
CA PRO A 119 -11.69 -16.18 13.69
C PRO A 119 -10.86 -16.41 12.41
N PRO A 120 -10.20 -17.58 12.24
CA PRO A 120 -9.32 -17.82 11.10
C PRO A 120 -9.95 -17.48 9.76
N LYS A 121 -11.18 -17.93 9.50
CA LYS A 121 -11.88 -17.64 8.24
C LYS A 121 -11.91 -16.14 7.91
N LEU A 122 -12.22 -15.28 8.89
CA LEU A 122 -12.28 -13.84 8.68
C LEU A 122 -10.88 -13.27 8.38
N THR A 123 -9.84 -13.74 9.07
CA THR A 123 -8.45 -13.33 8.83
C THR A 123 -7.98 -13.71 7.44
N TYR A 124 -8.22 -14.95 6.99
CA TYR A 124 -7.84 -15.37 5.63
C TYR A 124 -8.65 -14.64 4.55
N ASP A 125 -9.94 -14.37 4.77
CA ASP A 125 -10.74 -13.56 3.85
C ASP A 125 -10.19 -12.12 3.74
N THR A 126 -9.77 -11.51 4.85
CA THR A 126 -9.11 -10.20 4.86
C THR A 126 -7.77 -10.24 4.14
N ALA A 127 -6.93 -11.25 4.41
CA ALA A 127 -5.61 -11.38 3.79
C ALA A 127 -5.73 -11.57 2.28
N SER A 128 -6.68 -12.41 1.84
CA SER A 128 -7.00 -12.59 0.42
C SER A 128 -7.44 -11.29 -0.25
N ALA A 129 -8.33 -10.52 0.39
CA ALA A 129 -8.75 -9.22 -0.12
C ALA A 129 -7.59 -8.23 -0.24
N ALA A 130 -6.73 -8.13 0.79
CA ALA A 130 -5.57 -7.25 0.81
C ALA A 130 -4.53 -7.63 -0.26
N ASN A 131 -4.24 -8.93 -0.40
CA ASN A 131 -3.33 -9.44 -1.42
C ASN A 131 -3.84 -9.15 -2.83
N ARG A 132 -5.15 -9.37 -3.09
CA ARG A 132 -5.76 -9.05 -4.38
C ARG A 132 -5.72 -7.55 -4.69
N ALA A 133 -5.93 -6.69 -3.69
CA ALA A 133 -5.80 -5.25 -3.84
C ALA A 133 -4.38 -4.84 -4.26
N GLN A 134 -3.36 -5.35 -3.58
CA GLN A 134 -1.96 -5.10 -3.91
C GLN A 134 -1.57 -5.62 -5.30
N ILE A 135 -1.97 -6.84 -5.65
CA ILE A 135 -1.71 -7.43 -6.97
C ILE A 135 -2.36 -6.59 -8.06
N ALA A 136 -3.63 -6.20 -7.89
CA ALA A 136 -4.34 -5.37 -8.85
C ALA A 136 -3.65 -4.02 -9.04
N PHE A 137 -3.23 -3.40 -7.92
CA PHE A 137 -2.56 -2.10 -7.93
C PHE A 137 -1.24 -2.11 -8.72
N TYR A 138 -0.43 -3.16 -8.59
CA TYR A 138 0.86 -3.26 -9.28
C TYR A 138 0.85 -4.02 -10.62
N SER A 139 -0.32 -4.48 -11.07
CA SER A 139 -0.46 -5.34 -12.25
C SER A 139 0.08 -4.77 -13.57
N ASN A 140 0.22 -3.45 -13.68
CA ASN A 140 0.64 -2.76 -14.90
C ASN A 140 2.16 -2.60 -15.05
N ASP A 141 2.96 -2.88 -14.01
CA ASP A 141 4.42 -2.73 -14.05
C ASP A 141 5.11 -3.96 -13.45
N PRO A 142 5.75 -4.81 -14.28
CA PRO A 142 6.37 -6.06 -13.82
C PRO A 142 7.60 -5.84 -12.92
N ARG A 143 8.07 -4.59 -12.76
CA ARG A 143 9.16 -4.23 -11.84
C ARG A 143 8.68 -4.07 -10.40
N LEU A 144 7.38 -3.92 -10.19
CA LEU A 144 6.75 -3.72 -8.88
C LEU A 144 6.23 -5.07 -8.39
N LEU A 145 6.86 -5.62 -7.36
CA LEU A 145 6.63 -6.98 -6.89
C LEU A 145 5.86 -6.95 -5.56
N PRO A 146 4.51 -7.00 -5.56
CA PRO A 146 3.73 -7.05 -4.35
C PRO A 146 4.04 -8.30 -3.53
N VAL A 147 4.26 -8.12 -2.23
CA VAL A 147 4.47 -9.20 -1.28
C VAL A 147 3.15 -9.55 -0.60
N ALA A 148 2.75 -10.82 -0.71
CA ALA A 148 1.51 -11.31 -0.12
C ALA A 148 1.69 -11.62 1.37
N TYR A 149 0.65 -11.31 2.15
CA TYR A 149 0.52 -11.75 3.54
C TYR A 149 -0.24 -13.08 3.59
N ILE A 150 0.33 -14.08 4.25
CA ILE A 150 -0.31 -15.38 4.46
C ILE A 150 -0.42 -15.60 5.97
N PRO A 151 -1.63 -15.54 6.55
CA PRO A 151 -1.82 -15.83 7.96
C PRO A 151 -1.41 -17.26 8.30
N LEU A 152 -1.01 -17.51 9.55
CA LEU A 152 -0.59 -18.83 10.02
C LEU A 152 -1.49 -19.42 11.11
N GLN A 153 -2.64 -18.81 11.39
CA GLN A 153 -3.64 -19.35 12.30
C GLN A 153 -4.12 -20.76 11.95
N SER A 154 -4.09 -21.14 10.66
CA SER A 154 -4.43 -22.49 10.19
C SER A 154 -3.57 -22.91 9.00
N LEU A 155 -2.76 -23.95 9.17
CA LEU A 155 -1.93 -24.49 8.08
C LEU A 155 -2.76 -25.03 6.90
N GLU A 156 -3.99 -25.47 7.14
CA GLU A 156 -4.91 -25.90 6.07
C GLU A 156 -5.38 -24.73 5.21
N LEU A 157 -5.65 -23.58 5.83
CA LEU A 157 -6.09 -22.38 5.09
C LEU A 157 -4.91 -21.62 4.45
N ALA A 158 -3.68 -21.85 4.94
CA ALA A 158 -2.46 -21.25 4.42
C ALA A 158 -1.86 -21.98 3.20
N ALA A 159 -2.25 -23.23 2.96
CA ALA A 159 -1.74 -24.08 1.89
C ALA A 159 -2.37 -23.75 0.53
#